data_AF-A0A1A8DU25-F1
#
_entry.id   AF-A0A1A8DU25-F1
#
_cell.length_a   1.000
_cell.length_b   1.000
_cell.length_c   1.000
_cell.angle_alpha   90.00
_cell.angle_beta   90.00
_cell.angle_gamma   90.00
#
_symmetry.space_group_name_H-M   'P 1'
#
loop_
_entity.id
_entity.type
_entity.pdbx_description
1 polymer ?
#
loop_
_entity_poly.entity_id
_entity_poly.type
_entity_poly.pdbx_seq_one_letter_code
_entity_poly.pdbx_strand_id
1 'polypeptide(L)'
;LKAGTLERLVVHLLDPERRESDFIHVFLSTYKAFTASSTLIELLFKRDDSLTDPDNSVSLHSPLVSLVQLWLEEYSEDFREPPQYPTLGLLCAYMRRRIRFRRVLHIAETLLKRLQEQGSRLSA
;
A
#
# COMPACT_ATOMS: atom_id res chain seq x y z
N LEU A 1 -3.39 -9.90 17.59
CA LEU A 1 -4.76 -9.31 17.56
C LEU A 1 -5.81 -10.45 17.40
N LYS A 2 -6.96 -10.49 18.11
CA LYS A 2 -7.96 -11.62 17.97
C LYS A 2 -9.29 -11.27 17.28
N ALA A 3 -9.73 -10.01 17.32
CA ALA A 3 -10.77 -9.42 16.46
C ALA A 3 -10.67 -7.89 16.60
N GLY A 4 -10.79 -7.15 15.51
CA GLY A 4 -10.66 -5.69 15.51
C GLY A 4 -11.33 -5.07 14.30
N THR A 5 -11.71 -3.80 14.41
CA THR A 5 -12.16 -3.04 13.23
C THR A 5 -11.01 -2.86 12.25
N LEU A 6 -11.32 -2.54 10.99
CA LEU A 6 -10.31 -2.31 9.96
C LEU A 6 -9.31 -1.23 10.37
N GLU A 7 -9.75 -0.18 11.06
CA GLU A 7 -8.89 0.88 11.58
C GLU A 7 -7.90 0.37 12.62
N ARG A 8 -8.33 -0.53 13.52
CA ARG A 8 -7.43 -1.14 14.50
C ARG A 8 -6.39 -2.04 13.84
N LEU A 9 -6.79 -2.77 12.80
CA LEU A 9 -5.86 -3.57 12.00
C LEU A 9 -4.83 -2.66 11.32
N VAL A 10 -5.25 -1.54 10.73
CA VAL A 10 -4.35 -0.56 10.10
C VAL A 10 -3.40 0.08 11.13
N VAL A 11 -3.88 0.43 12.32
CA VAL A 11 -3.03 0.95 13.40
C VAL A 11 -1.96 -0.06 13.77
N HIS A 12 -2.34 -1.32 14.01
CA HIS A 12 -1.41 -2.40 14.34
C HIS A 12 -0.45 -2.71 13.17
N LEU A 13 -0.94 -2.61 11.94
CA LEU A 13 -0.13 -2.83 10.74
C LEU A 13 0.95 -1.77 10.55
N LEU A 14 0.79 -0.56 11.11
CA LEU A 14 1.82 0.50 11.04
C LEU A 14 2.56 0.72 12.38
N ASP A 15 2.49 -0.25 13.30
CA ASP A 15 3.18 -0.22 14.59
C ASP A 15 4.28 -1.30 14.65
N PRO A 16 5.52 -1.00 14.20
CA PRO A 16 6.59 -1.99 14.15
C PRO A 16 7.04 -2.49 15.53
N GLU A 17 6.71 -1.79 16.62
CA GLU A 17 7.09 -2.19 17.98
C GLU A 17 6.15 -3.26 18.53
N ARG A 18 4.87 -3.21 18.16
CA ARG A 18 3.83 -4.11 18.70
C ARG A 18 3.39 -5.21 17.74
N ARG A 19 3.69 -5.07 16.44
CA ARG A 19 3.24 -5.99 15.40
C ARG A 19 4.06 -7.27 15.37
N GLU A 20 3.38 -8.42 15.28
CA GLU A 20 4.01 -9.72 15.08
C GLU A 20 4.71 -9.77 13.70
N SER A 21 5.83 -10.49 13.57
CA SER A 21 6.67 -10.46 12.36
C SER A 21 5.97 -10.97 11.10
N ASP A 22 5.06 -11.94 11.24
CA ASP A 22 4.27 -12.55 10.16
C ASP A 22 2.96 -11.79 9.87
N PHE A 23 2.55 -10.87 10.75
CA PHE A 23 1.25 -10.21 10.67
C PHE A 23 1.02 -9.50 9.33
N ILE A 24 2.05 -8.89 8.75
CA ILE A 24 1.92 -8.22 7.44
C ILE A 24 1.51 -9.22 6.36
N HIS A 25 2.19 -10.36 6.30
CA HIS A 25 1.93 -11.38 5.29
C HIS A 25 0.53 -11.99 5.50
N VAL A 26 0.17 -12.32 6.75
CA VAL A 26 -1.17 -12.83 7.08
C VAL A 26 -2.25 -11.83 6.69
N PHE A 27 -2.05 -10.55 6.99
CA PHE A 27 -2.99 -9.49 6.65
C PHE A 27 -3.12 -9.31 5.13
N LEU A 28 -2.02 -9.12 4.41
CA LEU A 28 -2.03 -8.93 2.95
C LEU A 28 -2.61 -10.14 2.21
N SER A 29 -2.43 -11.36 2.74
CA SER A 29 -3.00 -12.57 2.14
C SER A 29 -4.51 -12.70 2.33
N THR A 30 -5.13 -11.96 3.26
CA THR A 30 -6.53 -12.22 3.68
C THR A 30 -7.44 -10.99 3.70
N TYR A 31 -6.90 -9.76 3.62
CA TYR A 31 -7.70 -8.54 3.81
C TYR A 31 -8.87 -8.40 2.83
N LYS A 32 -8.75 -8.95 1.62
CA LYS A 32 -9.80 -8.91 0.60
C LYS A 32 -11.08 -9.64 1.00
N ALA A 33 -11.03 -10.49 2.03
CA ALA A 33 -12.22 -11.10 2.60
C ALA A 33 -13.12 -10.08 3.35
N PHE A 34 -12.58 -8.91 3.72
CA PHE A 34 -13.30 -7.94 4.56
C PHE A 34 -13.12 -6.46 4.15
N THR A 35 -12.27 -6.13 3.17
CA THR A 35 -12.15 -4.77 2.64
C THR A 35 -11.60 -4.74 1.21
N ALA A 36 -11.83 -3.66 0.49
CA ALA A 36 -11.25 -3.42 -0.83
C ALA A 36 -9.84 -2.80 -0.72
N SER A 37 -8.99 -3.07 -1.71
CA SER A 37 -7.63 -2.50 -1.80
C SER A 37 -7.65 -0.96 -1.76
N SER A 38 -8.60 -0.33 -2.44
CA SER A 38 -8.79 1.13 -2.42
C SER A 38 -9.05 1.67 -1.01
N THR A 39 -10.01 1.08 -0.29
CA THR A 39 -10.32 1.43 1.10
C THR A 39 -9.12 1.24 2.03
N LEU A 40 -8.38 0.14 1.85
CA LEU A 40 -7.16 -0.10 2.63
C LEU A 40 -6.10 0.97 2.35
N ILE A 41 -5.86 1.34 1.09
CA ILE A 41 -4.94 2.42 0.72
C ILE A 41 -5.32 3.72 1.44
N GLU A 42 -6.58 4.13 1.36
CA GLU A 42 -7.05 5.37 2.00
C GLU A 42 -6.76 5.38 3.50
N LEU A 43 -7.06 4.28 4.20
CA LEU A 43 -6.84 4.16 5.64
C LEU A 43 -5.34 4.14 6.01
N LEU A 44 -4.52 3.45 5.22
CA LEU A 44 -3.07 3.39 5.43
C LEU A 44 -2.46 4.78 5.34
N PHE A 45 -2.77 5.54 4.29
CA PHE A 45 -2.23 6.89 4.12
C PHE A 45 -2.78 7.87 5.15
N LYS A 46 -4.07 7.76 5.52
CA LYS A 46 -4.64 8.55 6.62
C LYS A 46 -3.92 8.29 7.94
N ARG A 47 -3.61 7.03 8.25
CA ARG A 47 -2.87 6.67 9.47
C ARG A 47 -1.43 7.17 9.41
N ASP A 48 -0.74 6.99 8.30
CA ASP A 48 0.63 7.46 8.11
C ASP A 48 0.78 8.98 8.23
N ASP A 49 -0.18 9.73 7.68
CA ASP A 49 -0.23 11.19 7.87
C ASP A 49 -0.42 11.55 9.35
N SER A 50 -1.24 10.80 10.11
CA SER A 50 -1.41 11.02 11.56
C SER A 50 -0.18 10.69 12.41
N LEU A 51 0.75 9.88 11.87
CA LEU A 51 2.03 9.58 12.52
C LEU A 51 3.10 10.64 12.25
N THR A 52 2.89 11.46 11.21
CA THR A 52 3.81 12.54 10.85
C THR A 52 3.37 13.81 11.58
N ASP A 53 3.90 14.02 12.78
CA ASP A 53 3.70 15.26 13.53
C ASP A 53 4.26 16.47 12.74
N PRO A 54 3.52 17.57 12.55
CA PRO A 54 4.04 18.78 11.89
C PRO A 54 5.29 19.36 12.55
N ASP A 55 5.50 19.15 13.86
CA ASP A 55 6.67 19.66 14.59
C ASP A 55 7.88 18.70 14.59
N ASN A 56 7.68 17.43 14.24
CA ASN A 56 8.74 16.42 14.32
C ASN A 56 9.34 16.17 12.94
N SER A 57 10.60 16.55 12.80
CA SER A 57 11.42 16.46 11.59
C SER A 57 11.18 15.17 10.82
N VAL A 58 10.69 15.30 9.59
CA VAL A 58 10.77 14.36 8.45
C VAL A 58 11.27 12.97 8.86
N SER A 59 10.44 12.15 9.51
CA SER A 59 10.77 10.74 9.65
C SER A 59 10.76 10.13 8.24
N LEU A 60 11.96 9.96 7.68
CA LEU A 60 12.16 9.36 6.37
C LEU A 60 11.78 7.87 6.38
N HIS A 61 11.72 7.27 7.57
CA HIS A 61 11.37 5.87 7.79
C HIS A 61 9.92 5.73 8.26
N SER A 62 9.00 5.80 7.30
CA SER A 62 7.62 5.40 7.54
C SER A 62 7.47 3.88 7.42
N PRO A 63 6.85 3.17 8.39
CA PRO A 63 6.51 1.75 8.27
C PRO A 63 5.63 1.45 7.04
N LEU A 64 4.87 2.44 6.58
CA LEU A 64 4.04 2.32 5.38
C LEU A 64 4.89 2.17 4.11
N VAL A 65 6.09 2.75 4.05
CA VAL A 65 7.00 2.61 2.90
C VAL A 65 7.37 1.13 2.70
N SER A 66 7.81 0.46 3.76
CA SER A 66 8.17 -0.97 3.70
C SER A 66 6.96 -1.85 3.43
N LEU A 67 5.80 -1.53 4.00
CA LEU A 67 4.55 -2.24 3.74
C LEU A 67 4.14 -2.16 2.27
N VAL A 68 4.12 -0.96 1.69
CA VAL A 68 3.72 -0.76 0.29
C VAL A 68 4.71 -1.42 -0.67
N GLN A 69 6.01 -1.36 -0.37
CA GLN A 69 7.01 -2.05 -1.17
C GLN A 69 6.75 -3.57 -1.20
N LEU A 70 6.52 -4.18 -0.03
CA LEU A 70 6.19 -5.60 0.07
C LEU A 70 4.89 -5.93 -0.68
N TRP A 71 3.86 -5.10 -0.55
CA TRP A 71 2.58 -5.29 -1.25
C TRP A 71 2.77 -5.28 -2.77
N LEU A 72 3.59 -4.37 -3.31
CA LEU A 72 3.88 -4.28 -4.73
C LEU A 72 4.75 -5.42 -5.25
N GLU A 73 5.67 -5.94 -4.43
CA GLU A 73 6.62 -6.97 -4.83
C GLU A 73 6.03 -8.39 -4.74
N GLU A 74 5.38 -8.72 -3.63
CA GLU A 74 4.90 -10.08 -3.36
C GLU A 74 3.40 -10.27 -3.62
N TYR A 75 2.61 -9.20 -3.48
CA TYR A 75 1.15 -9.25 -3.56
C TYR A 75 0.62 -8.42 -4.74
N SER A 76 1.41 -8.32 -5.81
CA SER A 76 1.12 -7.47 -6.98
C SER A 76 -0.21 -7.80 -7.71
N GLU A 77 -0.72 -9.03 -7.52
CA GLU A 77 -2.00 -9.48 -8.09
C GLU A 77 -3.18 -8.64 -7.59
N ASP A 78 -3.09 -8.05 -6.41
CA ASP A 78 -4.13 -7.17 -5.86
C ASP A 78 -4.34 -5.88 -6.64
N PHE A 79 -3.39 -5.54 -7.50
CA PHE A 79 -3.42 -4.37 -8.35
C PHE A 79 -3.78 -4.69 -9.81
N ARG A 80 -3.99 -5.98 -10.15
CA ARG A 80 -4.31 -6.41 -11.52
C ARG A 80 -5.79 -6.26 -11.85
N GLU A 81 -6.18 -5.01 -12.00
CA GLU A 81 -7.55 -4.60 -12.36
C GLU A 81 -7.56 -3.94 -13.76
N PRO A 82 -7.38 -4.70 -14.85
CA PRO A 82 -7.37 -4.15 -16.20
C PRO A 82 -8.74 -3.53 -16.58
N PRO A 83 -8.78 -2.60 -17.55
CA PRO A 83 -7.64 -2.07 -18.31
C PRO A 83 -6.97 -0.83 -17.69
N GLN A 84 -7.61 -0.13 -16.76
CA GLN A 84 -7.09 1.12 -16.19
C GLN A 84 -6.25 0.94 -14.92
N TYR A 85 -6.29 -0.22 -14.27
CA TYR A 85 -5.57 -0.51 -13.02
C TYR A 85 -5.83 0.57 -11.95
N PRO A 86 -7.10 0.89 -11.64
CA PRO A 86 -7.48 2.06 -10.85
C PRO A 86 -6.84 2.07 -9.45
N THR A 87 -6.76 0.93 -8.78
CA THR A 87 -6.15 0.80 -7.44
C THR A 87 -4.66 1.12 -7.48
N LEU A 88 -3.93 0.66 -8.49
CA LEU A 88 -2.51 0.98 -8.64
C LEU A 88 -2.30 2.47 -8.95
N GLY A 89 -3.17 3.04 -9.80
CA GLY A 89 -3.20 4.47 -10.06
C GLY A 89 -3.46 5.31 -8.81
N LEU A 90 -4.41 4.88 -7.97
CA LEU A 90 -4.72 5.50 -6.68
C LEU A 90 -3.49 5.46 -5.75
N LEU A 91 -2.85 4.30 -5.61
CA LEU A 91 -1.65 4.13 -4.80
C LEU A 91 -0.53 5.09 -5.26
N CYS A 92 -0.30 5.20 -6.58
CA CYS A 92 0.64 6.17 -7.15
C CYS A 92 0.26 7.63 -6.81
N ALA A 93 -1.02 7.98 -6.88
CA ALA A 93 -1.50 9.33 -6.58
C ALA A 93 -1.23 9.72 -5.12
N TYR A 94 -1.44 8.81 -4.17
CA TYR A 94 -1.07 9.04 -2.77
C TYR A 94 0.45 9.22 -2.61
N MET A 95 1.27 8.40 -3.25
CA MET A 95 2.73 8.49 -3.06
C MET A 95 3.37 9.74 -3.70
N ARG A 96 2.82 10.25 -4.80
CA ARG A 96 3.44 11.31 -5.63
C ARG A 96 3.80 12.60 -4.87
N ARG A 97 3.03 12.96 -3.83
CA ARG A 97 3.26 14.18 -3.04
C ARG A 97 4.19 13.99 -1.85
N ARG A 98 4.65 12.76 -1.58
CA ARG A 98 5.37 12.40 -0.35
C ARG A 98 6.80 11.94 -0.67
N ILE A 99 7.80 12.73 -0.29
CA ILE A 99 9.21 12.50 -0.66
C ILE A 99 9.74 11.12 -0.23
N ARG A 100 9.32 10.64 0.95
CA ARG A 100 9.66 9.33 1.52
C ARG A 100 9.18 8.14 0.68
N PHE A 101 8.21 8.34 -0.21
CA PHE A 101 7.71 7.30 -1.12
C PHE A 101 8.36 7.32 -2.50
N ARG A 102 9.30 8.23 -2.82
CA ARG A 102 9.86 8.36 -4.18
C ARG A 102 10.36 7.05 -4.78
N ARG A 103 11.09 6.25 -4.00
CA ARG A 103 11.62 4.95 -4.46
C ARG A 103 10.49 3.95 -4.74
N VAL A 104 9.52 3.84 -3.83
CA VAL A 104 8.40 2.90 -3.95
C VAL A 104 7.41 3.32 -5.04
N LEU A 105 7.23 4.63 -5.23
CA LEU A 105 6.47 5.18 -6.36
C LEU A 105 7.06 4.74 -7.69
N HIS A 106 8.39 4.78 -7.84
CA HIS A 106 9.03 4.32 -9.08
C HIS A 106 8.76 2.83 -9.36
N ILE A 107 8.74 2.00 -8.32
CA ILE A 107 8.36 0.57 -8.42
C ILE A 107 6.91 0.44 -8.90
N ALA A 108 5.98 1.17 -8.27
CA ALA A 108 4.56 1.15 -8.64
C ALA A 108 4.30 1.65 -10.06
N GLU A 109 4.94 2.73 -10.48
CA GLU A 109 4.81 3.28 -11.84
C GLU A 109 5.39 2.33 -12.90
N THR A 110 6.51 1.66 -12.59
CA THR A 110 7.09 0.63 -13.46
C THR A 110 6.15 -0.57 -13.59
N LEU A 111 5.56 -1.03 -12.49
CA LEU A 111 4.56 -2.09 -12.48
C LEU A 111 3.34 -1.70 -13.33
N LEU A 112 2.81 -0.49 -13.14
CA LEU A 112 1.65 0.02 -13.86
C LEU A 112 1.90 0.05 -15.37
N LYS A 113 3.03 0.60 -15.79
CA LYS A 113 3.43 0.66 -17.20
C LYS A 113 3.52 -0.75 -17.81
N ARG A 114 4.18 -1.69 -17.11
CA ARG A 114 4.31 -3.08 -17.55
C ARG A 114 2.95 -3.75 -17.73
N LEU A 115 2.02 -3.56 -16.79
CA LEU A 115 0.68 -4.15 -16.87
C LEU A 115 -0.13 -3.57 -18.03
N GLN A 116 -0.07 -2.24 -18.24
CA GLN A 116 -0.75 -1.58 -19.36
C GLN A 116 -0.22 -2.04 -20.73
N GLU A 117 1.09 -2.25 -20.85
CA GLU A 117 1.72 -2.79 -22.07
C GLU A 117 1.28 -4.24 -22.34
N GLN A 118 1.15 -5.06 -21.31
CA GLN A 118 0.63 -6.43 -21.43
C GLN A 118 -0.84 -6.46 -21.85
N GLY A 119 -1.68 -5.60 -21.24
CA GLY A 119 -3.10 -5.48 -21.61
C GLY A 119 -3.28 -5.06 -23.08
N SER A 120 -2.47 -4.13 -23.55
CA SER A 120 -2.50 -3.63 -24.93
C SER A 120 -2.14 -4.70 -25.96
N ARG A 121 -1.23 -5.63 -25.61
CA ARG A 121 -0.82 -6.75 -26.48
C ARG A 121 -1.87 -7.85 -26.57
N LEU A 122 -2.71 -8.03 -25.55
CA LEU A 122 -3.75 -9.07 -25.54
C LEU A 122 -5.04 -8.61 -26.25
N SER A 123 -5.21 -7.30 -26.44
CA SER A 123 -6.34 -6.69 -27.15
C SER A 123 -6.10 -6.45 -28.65
N ALA A 124 -4.90 -6.75 -29.16
CA ALA A 124 -4.49 -6.57 -30.55
C ALA A 124 -4.42 -7.92 -31.28
#